data_AF-A0A0S7ETQ8-F1
#
_entry.id   AF-A0A0S7ETQ8-F1
#
_cell.length_a   1.000
_cell.length_b   1.000
_cell.length_c   1.000
_cell.angle_alpha   90.00
_cell.angle_beta   90.00
_cell.angle_gamma   90.00
#
_symmetry.space_group_name_H-M   'P 1'
#
loop_
_entity.id
_entity.type
_entity.pdbx_description
1 polymer ?
#
loop_
_entity_poly.entity_id
_entity_poly.type
_entity_poly.pdbx_seq_one_letter_code
_entity_poly.pdbx_strand_id
1 'polypeptide(L)'
;MQKTCTCTFLHGAETSDRIMEQVLKALESQQEYQGEICFYRKNGNQFWCLLDIVPIKNEKGEVVLFLLSFKDVSESYGKSHHYIDEDEALRESRKSSRSYFIRAQDRGRSILHRLSNLFTKRRKRKLTNVSSKLSQLPHDGKQPENKK
;
A
#
# COMPACT_ATOMS: atom_id res chain seq x y z
N MET A 1 1.89 9.90 20.93
CA MET A 1 3.16 10.42 20.38
C MET A 1 3.30 9.90 18.95
N GLN A 2 3.24 10.77 17.95
CA GLN A 2 3.56 10.39 16.56
C GLN A 2 5.06 10.13 16.48
N LYS A 3 5.48 8.98 15.93
CA LYS A 3 6.90 8.69 15.69
C LYS A 3 7.27 9.24 14.31
N THR A 4 8.37 9.97 14.22
CA THR A 4 8.93 10.45 12.96
C THR A 4 9.41 9.27 12.12
N CYS A 5 8.93 9.18 10.87
CA CYS A 5 9.21 8.09 9.93
C CYS A 5 10.33 8.40 8.93
N THR A 6 11.08 9.49 9.15
CA THR A 6 12.13 9.99 8.26
C THR A 6 13.43 9.19 8.30
N CYS A 7 13.57 8.20 9.19
CA CYS A 7 14.72 7.28 9.26
C CYS A 7 16.10 7.97 9.17
N THR A 8 16.30 9.04 9.93
CA THR A 8 17.53 9.87 9.91
C THR A 8 18.83 9.09 10.12
N PHE A 9 18.76 7.91 10.75
CA PHE A 9 19.89 7.00 10.92
C PHE A 9 20.43 6.40 9.60
N LEU A 10 19.68 6.50 8.51
CA LEU A 10 20.11 6.09 7.16
C LEU A 10 20.78 7.22 6.38
N HIS A 11 20.78 8.46 6.88
CA HIS A 11 21.32 9.60 6.16
C HIS A 11 22.85 9.67 6.30
N GLY A 12 23.50 10.24 5.29
CA GLY A 12 24.93 10.56 5.32
C GLY A 12 25.27 11.66 4.31
N ALA A 13 26.56 11.80 3.98
CA ALA A 13 27.06 12.96 3.24
C ALA A 13 26.45 13.14 1.84
N GLU A 14 26.22 12.04 1.11
CA GLU A 14 25.65 12.05 -0.24
C GLU A 14 24.12 11.94 -0.27
N THR A 15 23.46 11.96 0.91
CA THR A 15 22.01 11.97 0.97
C THR A 15 21.50 13.36 0.55
N SER A 16 20.85 13.45 -0.62
CA SER A 16 20.37 14.71 -1.17
C SER A 16 19.29 15.38 -0.31
N ASP A 17 19.59 16.56 0.23
CA ASP A 17 18.65 17.37 1.01
C ASP A 17 17.38 17.71 0.23
N ARG A 18 17.51 18.04 -1.05
CA ARG A 18 16.39 18.35 -1.95
C ARG A 18 15.40 17.18 -2.05
N ILE A 19 15.89 15.95 -2.04
CA ILE A 19 15.05 14.74 -2.09
C ILE A 19 14.37 14.55 -0.73
N MET A 20 15.08 14.78 0.37
CA MET A 20 14.51 14.71 1.71
C MET A 20 13.41 15.77 1.95
N GLU A 21 13.58 16.97 1.43
CA GLU A 21 12.52 17.99 1.43
C GLU A 21 11.26 17.52 0.68
N GLN A 22 11.43 16.83 -0.46
CA GLN A 22 10.28 16.27 -1.19
C GLN A 22 9.58 15.16 -0.39
N VAL A 23 10.34 14.32 0.31
CA VAL A 23 9.79 13.29 1.21
C VAL A 23 8.99 13.94 2.33
N LEU A 24 9.56 14.93 3.01
CA LEU A 24 8.90 15.67 4.10
C LEU A 24 7.61 16.33 3.60
N LYS A 25 7.69 17.04 2.46
CA LYS A 25 6.53 17.68 1.85
C LYS A 25 5.44 16.68 1.49
N ALA A 26 5.78 15.48 1.02
CA ALA A 26 4.79 14.45 0.72
C ALA A 26 4.09 13.93 1.97
N LEU A 27 4.83 13.73 3.07
CA LEU A 27 4.26 13.34 4.35
C LEU A 27 3.31 14.42 4.91
N GLU A 28 3.72 15.69 4.86
CA GLU A 28 2.92 16.84 5.31
C GLU A 28 1.65 17.03 4.46
N SER A 29 1.79 16.92 3.13
CA SER A 29 0.67 17.06 2.18
C SER A 29 -0.18 15.79 2.05
N GLN A 30 0.15 14.73 2.78
CA GLN A 30 -0.55 13.45 2.77
C GLN A 30 -0.67 12.84 1.36
N GLN A 31 0.39 13.00 0.56
CA GLN A 31 0.46 12.50 -0.81
C GLN A 31 1.37 11.27 -0.90
N GLU A 32 1.16 10.51 -1.97
CA GLU A 32 2.08 9.46 -2.38
C GLU A 32 3.42 10.08 -2.83
N TYR A 33 4.52 9.40 -2.50
CA TYR A 33 5.85 9.79 -2.95
C TYR A 33 6.66 8.57 -3.34
N GLN A 34 7.44 8.71 -4.41
CA GLN A 34 8.41 7.71 -4.83
C GLN A 34 9.68 8.40 -5.32
N GLY A 35 10.83 7.92 -4.87
CA GLY A 35 12.12 8.47 -5.25
C GLY A 35 13.28 7.57 -4.87
N GLU A 36 14.40 7.78 -5.52
CA GLU A 36 15.65 7.09 -5.21
C GLU A 36 16.51 7.98 -4.33
N ILE A 37 17.07 7.39 -3.28
CA ILE A 37 17.81 8.09 -2.24
C ILE A 37 19.10 7.31 -1.98
N CYS A 38 20.23 8.03 -1.91
CA CYS A 38 21.47 7.46 -1.42
C CYS A 38 21.42 7.40 0.12
N PHE A 39 21.42 6.20 0.66
CA PHE A 39 21.42 5.94 2.11
C PHE A 39 22.67 5.21 2.55
N TYR A 40 22.89 5.18 3.86
CA TYR A 40 24.05 4.60 4.50
C TYR A 40 23.65 3.45 5.41
N ARG A 41 24.37 2.33 5.28
CA ARG A 41 24.26 1.19 6.18
C ARG A 41 25.00 1.49 7.49
N LYS A 42 24.74 0.69 8.53
CA LYS A 42 25.44 0.80 9.83
C LYS A 42 26.98 0.75 9.72
N ASN A 43 27.50 0.06 8.71
CA ASN A 43 28.95 -0.04 8.46
C ASN A 43 29.53 1.14 7.66
N GLY A 44 28.73 2.16 7.34
CA GLY A 44 29.14 3.33 6.57
C GLY A 44 29.08 3.16 5.04
N ASN A 45 28.74 1.97 4.54
CA ASN A 45 28.62 1.76 3.10
C ASN A 45 27.35 2.43 2.55
N GLN A 46 27.51 3.19 1.49
CA GLN A 46 26.39 3.76 0.74
C GLN A 46 25.64 2.68 -0.05
N PHE A 47 24.33 2.85 -0.19
CA PHE A 47 23.47 2.03 -1.03
C PHE A 47 22.34 2.88 -1.60
N TRP A 48 21.95 2.60 -2.83
CA TRP A 48 20.81 3.26 -3.47
C TRP A 48 19.52 2.59 -3.03
N CYS A 49 18.62 3.37 -2.46
CA CYS A 49 17.34 2.93 -1.97
C CYS A 49 16.21 3.57 -2.77
N LEU A 50 15.35 2.75 -3.36
CA LEU A 50 14.05 3.20 -3.85
C LEU A 50 13.10 3.29 -2.66
N LEU A 51 12.75 4.51 -2.26
CA LEU A 51 11.77 4.82 -1.23
C LEU A 51 10.39 5.01 -1.88
N ASP A 52 9.40 4.30 -1.36
CA ASP A 52 8.00 4.42 -1.73
C ASP A 52 7.14 4.71 -0.49
N ILE A 53 6.33 5.75 -0.55
CA ILE A 53 5.50 6.26 0.55
C ILE A 53 4.05 6.31 0.10
N VAL A 54 3.20 5.56 0.78
CA VAL A 54 1.77 5.46 0.46
C VAL A 54 0.92 5.81 1.68
N PRO A 55 0.08 6.85 1.62
CA PRO A 55 -0.90 7.13 2.67
C PRO A 55 -2.03 6.09 2.65
N ILE A 56 -2.40 5.59 3.82
CA ILE A 56 -3.53 4.69 4.04
C ILE A 56 -4.66 5.52 4.62
N LYS A 57 -5.74 5.62 3.85
CA LYS A 57 -6.94 6.40 4.19
C LYS A 57 -8.01 5.51 4.80
N ASN A 58 -8.77 6.04 5.75
CA ASN A 58 -9.99 5.42 6.26
C ASN A 58 -11.17 5.63 5.28
N GLU A 59 -12.35 5.14 5.65
CA GLU A 59 -13.58 5.26 4.84
C GLU A 59 -14.03 6.72 4.62
N LYS A 60 -13.58 7.66 5.48
CA LYS A 60 -13.86 9.09 5.36
C LYS A 60 -12.83 9.83 4.49
N GLY A 61 -11.82 9.12 3.98
CA GLY A 61 -10.74 9.70 3.18
C GLY A 61 -9.59 10.32 4.01
N GLU A 62 -9.63 10.18 5.34
CA GLU A 62 -8.62 10.72 6.24
C GLU A 62 -7.42 9.77 6.32
N VAL A 63 -6.19 10.29 6.23
CA VAL A 63 -4.98 9.46 6.36
C VAL A 63 -4.79 9.06 7.82
N VAL A 64 -4.81 7.75 8.06
CA VAL A 64 -4.64 7.16 9.40
C VAL A 64 -3.27 6.50 9.60
N LEU A 65 -2.59 6.17 8.50
CA LEU A 65 -1.28 5.51 8.51
C LEU A 65 -0.52 5.85 7.22
N PHE A 66 0.81 5.79 7.26
CA PHE A 66 1.66 5.76 6.07
C PHE A 66 2.40 4.43 5.99
N LEU A 67 2.46 3.85 4.79
CA LEU A 67 3.31 2.71 4.47
C LEU A 67 4.55 3.23 3.77
N LEU A 68 5.73 2.96 4.35
CA LEU A 68 7.02 3.27 3.74
C LEU A 68 7.72 1.96 3.36
N SER A 69 8.14 1.84 2.11
CA SER A 69 8.88 0.70 1.59
C SER A 69 10.27 1.14 1.16
N PHE A 70 11.28 0.47 1.71
CA PHE A 70 12.69 0.73 1.42
C PHE A 70 13.23 -0.47 0.63
N LYS A 71 13.57 -0.25 -0.64
CA LYS A 71 14.12 -1.30 -1.49
C LYS A 71 15.54 -0.95 -1.90
N ASP A 72 16.49 -1.79 -1.53
CA ASP A 72 17.87 -1.69 -2.05
C ASP A 72 17.86 -2.02 -3.55
N VAL A 73 18.34 -1.07 -4.35
CA VAL A 73 18.44 -1.17 -5.82
C VAL A 73 19.88 -0.98 -6.29
N SER A 74 20.86 -1.02 -5.39
CA SER A 74 22.28 -0.78 -5.68
C SER A 74 22.83 -1.70 -6.77
N GLU A 75 22.40 -2.97 -6.78
CA GLU A 75 22.83 -3.95 -7.79
C GLU A 75 22.36 -3.60 -9.21
N SER A 76 21.19 -2.96 -9.33
CA SER A 76 20.62 -2.55 -10.62
C SER A 76 21.10 -1.17 -11.06
N TYR A 77 21.55 -0.33 -10.12
CA TYR A 77 21.96 1.06 -10.36
C TYR A 77 23.20 1.17 -11.27
N GLY A 78 24.21 0.31 -11.06
CA GLY A 78 25.49 0.37 -11.79
C GLY A 78 25.41 0.08 -13.29
N LYS A 79 24.29 -0.50 -13.78
CA LYS A 79 24.10 -0.82 -15.21
C LYS A 79 23.45 0.31 -16.00
N SER A 80 22.79 1.26 -15.33
CA SER A 80 22.00 2.32 -15.97
C SER A 80 22.63 3.71 -15.90
N HIS A 81 23.63 3.93 -15.04
CA HIS A 81 24.18 5.26 -14.74
C HIS A 81 25.56 5.55 -15.37
N HIS A 82 26.12 4.64 -16.18
CA HIS A 82 27.46 4.83 -16.74
C HIS A 82 27.53 5.85 -17.90
N TYR A 83 26.39 6.45 -18.28
CA TYR A 83 26.31 7.59 -19.18
C TYR A 83 25.16 8.48 -18.70
N ILE A 84 25.39 9.79 -18.69
CA ILE A 84 24.42 10.91 -18.62
C ILE A 84 24.48 11.73 -17.31
N ASP A 85 24.59 13.04 -17.53
CA ASP A 85 24.58 14.18 -16.61
C ASP A 85 23.49 14.12 -15.52
N GLU A 86 23.83 14.71 -14.37
CA GLU A 86 23.10 14.67 -13.09
C GLU A 86 21.63 15.15 -13.16
N ASP A 87 21.26 15.92 -14.19
CA ASP A 87 19.91 16.47 -14.36
C ASP A 87 18.93 15.57 -15.15
N GLU A 88 19.44 14.64 -15.97
CA GLU A 88 18.59 13.79 -16.84
C GLU A 88 18.36 12.38 -16.25
N ALA A 89 19.31 11.92 -15.42
CA ALA A 89 19.22 10.66 -14.69
C ALA A 89 18.02 10.60 -13.72
N LEU A 90 17.70 11.70 -13.04
CA LEU A 90 16.57 11.76 -12.10
C LEU A 90 15.21 11.59 -12.83
N ARG A 91 15.10 12.06 -14.08
CA ARG A 91 13.86 11.93 -14.87
C ARG A 91 13.69 10.54 -15.45
N GLU A 92 14.77 9.96 -16.00
CA GLU A 92 14.71 8.65 -16.62
C GLU A 92 14.57 7.54 -15.58
N SER A 93 15.22 7.70 -14.43
CA SER A 93 15.06 6.78 -13.30
C SER A 93 13.65 6.87 -12.70
N ARG A 94 13.09 8.08 -12.55
CA ARG A 94 11.66 8.24 -12.18
C ARG A 94 10.72 7.51 -13.13
N LYS A 95 10.96 7.51 -14.45
CA LYS A 95 10.13 6.75 -15.41
C LYS A 95 10.35 5.25 -15.30
N SER A 96 11.61 4.81 -15.25
CA SER A 96 11.99 3.39 -15.18
C SER A 96 11.51 2.74 -13.88
N SER A 97 11.78 3.35 -12.74
CA SER A 97 11.36 2.90 -11.41
C SER A 97 9.85 2.96 -11.24
N ARG A 98 9.18 3.98 -11.79
CA ARG A 98 7.71 4.03 -11.88
C ARG A 98 7.15 2.91 -12.76
N SER A 99 7.78 2.57 -13.88
CA SER A 99 7.32 1.50 -14.78
C SER A 99 7.45 0.10 -14.16
N TYR A 100 8.57 -0.22 -13.50
CA TYR A 100 8.77 -1.50 -12.82
C TYR A 100 7.79 -1.67 -11.65
N PHE A 101 7.56 -0.59 -10.90
CA PHE A 101 6.71 -0.63 -9.72
C PHE A 101 5.22 -0.58 -10.05
N ILE A 102 4.75 0.18 -11.05
CA ILE A 102 3.36 0.09 -11.55
C ILE A 102 3.06 -1.37 -11.94
N ARG A 103 3.99 -2.06 -12.63
CA ARG A 103 3.85 -3.48 -12.97
C ARG A 103 3.88 -4.41 -11.74
N ALA A 104 4.58 -4.05 -10.67
CA ALA A 104 4.55 -4.80 -9.41
C ALA A 104 3.24 -4.56 -8.62
N GLN A 105 2.78 -3.31 -8.56
CA GLN A 105 1.57 -2.88 -7.88
C GLN A 105 0.31 -3.41 -8.58
N ASP A 106 0.30 -3.49 -9.92
CA ASP A 106 -0.79 -4.10 -10.71
C ASP A 106 -0.99 -5.57 -10.35
N ARG A 107 0.11 -6.31 -10.14
CA ARG A 107 0.03 -7.71 -9.67
C ARG A 107 -0.59 -7.78 -8.28
N GLY A 108 -0.17 -6.92 -7.36
CA GLY A 108 -0.77 -6.80 -6.02
C GLY A 108 -2.26 -6.46 -6.06
N ARG A 109 -2.66 -5.48 -6.88
CA ARG A 109 -4.06 -5.09 -7.12
C ARG A 109 -4.89 -6.24 -7.68
N SER A 110 -4.35 -7.02 -8.61
CA SER A 110 -5.05 -8.20 -9.15
C SER A 110 -5.32 -9.25 -8.07
N ILE A 111 -4.37 -9.47 -7.16
CA ILE A 111 -4.51 -10.40 -6.04
C ILE A 111 -5.53 -9.86 -5.04
N LEU A 112 -5.46 -8.57 -4.68
CA LEU A 112 -6.42 -7.92 -3.79
C LEU A 112 -7.84 -7.94 -4.36
N HIS A 113 -8.01 -7.70 -5.66
CA HIS A 113 -9.31 -7.79 -6.33
C HIS A 113 -9.86 -9.22 -6.27
N ARG A 114 -9.02 -10.23 -6.50
CA ARG A 114 -9.40 -11.64 -6.33
C ARG A 114 -9.79 -11.96 -4.89
N LEU A 115 -9.00 -11.53 -3.90
CA LEU A 115 -9.31 -11.71 -2.48
C LEU A 115 -10.62 -11.02 -2.10
N SER A 116 -10.82 -9.76 -2.51
CA SER A 116 -12.04 -9.00 -2.28
C SER A 116 -13.26 -9.73 -2.87
N ASN A 117 -13.15 -10.27 -4.09
CA ASN A 117 -14.20 -11.09 -4.71
C ASN A 117 -14.48 -12.39 -3.92
N LEU A 118 -13.46 -13.03 -3.35
CA LEU A 118 -13.65 -14.21 -2.50
C LEU A 118 -14.35 -13.87 -1.18
N PHE A 119 -13.96 -12.78 -0.52
CA PHE A 119 -14.57 -12.32 0.73
C PHE A 119 -16.03 -11.91 0.54
N THR A 120 -16.33 -11.14 -0.51
CA THR A 120 -17.71 -10.73 -0.84
C THR A 120 -18.59 -11.93 -1.21
N LYS A 121 -18.08 -12.91 -1.96
CA LYS A 121 -18.82 -14.15 -2.30
C LYS A 121 -19.07 -15.03 -1.08
N ARG A 122 -18.15 -15.05 -0.11
CA ARG A 122 -18.31 -15.80 1.16
C ARG A 122 -19.37 -15.16 2.08
N ARG A 123 -19.50 -13.83 2.06
CA ARG A 123 -20.54 -13.10 2.82
C ARG A 123 -21.95 -13.36 2.28
N LYS A 124 -22.14 -13.45 0.95
CA LYS A 124 -23.44 -13.79 0.35
C LYS A 124 -23.96 -15.18 0.74
N ARG A 125 -23.07 -16.18 0.90
CA ARG A 125 -23.46 -17.55 1.29
C ARG A 125 -23.92 -17.68 2.75
N LYS A 126 -23.52 -16.76 3.65
CA LYS A 126 -24.01 -16.77 5.05
C LYS A 126 -25.38 -16.12 5.21
N LEU A 127 -25.73 -15.13 4.38
CA LEU A 127 -27.07 -14.48 4.42
C LEU A 127 -28.17 -15.36 3.82
N THR A 128 -27.87 -16.17 2.80
CA THR A 128 -28.85 -17.07 2.17
C THR A 128 -29.24 -18.27 3.05
N ASN A 129 -28.46 -18.60 4.08
CA ASN A 129 -28.71 -19.74 4.98
C ASN A 129 -29.53 -19.38 6.24
N VAL A 130 -29.76 -18.10 6.52
CA VAL A 130 -30.61 -17.68 7.67
C VAL A 130 -32.08 -17.53 7.24
N SER A 131 -32.34 -17.15 5.98
CA SER A 131 -33.71 -16.99 5.47
C SER A 131 -34.44 -18.32 5.21
N SER A 132 -33.74 -19.44 5.06
CA SER A 132 -34.33 -20.76 4.76
C SER A 132 -34.69 -21.59 6.00
N LYS A 133 -34.51 -21.05 7.22
CA LYS A 133 -34.78 -21.77 8.47
C LYS A 133 -35.96 -21.24 9.30
N LEU A 134 -36.71 -20.26 8.80
CA LEU A 134 -37.93 -19.73 9.44
C LEU A 134 -39.20 -20.02 8.63
N SER A 135 -39.30 -21.20 8.03
CA SER A 135 -40.50 -21.64 7.32
C SER A 135 -40.69 -23.15 7.47
N GLN A 136 -40.89 -23.60 8.72
CA GLN A 136 -41.40 -24.95 9.03
C GLN A 136 -41.80 -24.98 10.52
N LEU A 137 -43.00 -24.48 10.82
CA LEU A 137 -43.78 -24.92 11.98
C LEU A 137 -44.97 -25.71 11.44
N PRO A 138 -45.20 -26.95 11.91
CA PRO A 138 -46.25 -27.81 11.38
C PRO A 138 -47.64 -27.28 11.78
N HIS A 139 -48.51 -27.15 10.79
CA HIS A 139 -49.96 -27.01 10.98
C HIS A 139 -50.52 -28.39 11.32
N ASP A 140 -50.88 -28.62 12.57
CA ASP A 140 -51.75 -29.73 12.94
C ASP A 140 -52.62 -29.37 14.14
N GLY A 141 -53.92 -29.67 14.07
CA GLY A 141 -54.81 -29.70 15.24
C GLY A 141 -55.98 -28.71 15.28
N LYS A 142 -57.10 -29.14 14.65
CA LYS A 142 -58.50 -29.10 15.16
C LYS A 142 -58.98 -27.91 16.01
N GLN A 143 -60.02 -27.24 15.51
CA GLN A 143 -60.98 -26.45 16.30
C GLN A 143 -61.64 -27.30 17.40
N PRO A 144 -61.93 -26.71 18.56
CA PRO A 144 -63.15 -27.02 19.30
C PRO A 144 -64.07 -25.80 19.30
N GLU A 145 -65.19 -25.94 18.61
CA GLU A 145 -66.35 -25.08 18.67
C GLU A 145 -67.11 -25.40 19.97
N ASN A 146 -67.36 -24.38 20.80
CA ASN A 146 -68.24 -24.53 21.96
C ASN A 146 -69.02 -23.23 22.15
N LYS A 147 -70.33 -23.27 21.85
CA LYS A 147 -71.39 -22.47 22.47
C LYS A 147 -72.76 -23.06 22.11
N LYS A 148 -73.42 -23.61 23.13
CA LYS A 148 -74.86 -23.36 23.34
C LYS A 148 -74.99 -21.98 23.97
#